data_AF-A0A7X7YJQ1-F1
#
_entry.id   AF-A0A7X7YJQ1-F1
#
_cell.length_a   1.000
_cell.length_b   1.000
_cell.length_c   1.000
_cell.angle_alpha   90.00
_cell.angle_beta   90.00
_cell.angle_gamma   90.00
#
_symmetry.space_group_name_H-M   'P 1'
#
loop_
_entity.id
_entity.type
_entity.pdbx_description
1 polymer ?
#
loop_
_entity_poly.entity_id
_entity_poly.type
_entity_poly.pdbx_seq_one_letter_code
_entity_poly.pdbx_strand_id
1 'polypeptide(L)'
;MNSSAKNDKQFPFVYQPFRKIFVGLLWFGFLAGVSAAEDLTLSYNQPAKNWEKQALPLGNGRIGCMVFGGVERERIQFNEDSLWTGDENPGGIYETMGAYQAFGDLYISIDSAETTGPGFTDYRRDLRLSEGILGVEFRKDGVRHKREVFASWPDQVIVVRWTAEKPGAVSGTVELKGMHKETTTAEGNSLWFDGVLPNGMKYQARVEVLARGGAVETQGATIRLKGCNDVVLLLAAATNYVMDASRQYHGEDPAQKVCRQIEAAVGKSFEELKARHVADHRELFDRVEVKLGETAADVRALPTDQRLAAYAKGGVDPELEALL
;
A
#
# COMPACT_ATOMS: atom_id res chain seq x y z
N MET A 1 -48.87 0.92 -74.83
CA MET A 1 -47.61 0.71 -74.08
C MET A 1 -48.01 0.45 -72.63
N ASN A 2 -47.92 -0.81 -72.21
CA ASN A 2 -48.43 -1.40 -70.94
C ASN A 2 -47.89 -0.65 -69.71
N SER A 3 -48.65 -0.19 -68.70
CA SER A 3 -49.75 -0.75 -67.88
C SER A 3 -49.40 -1.99 -67.06
N SER A 4 -49.21 -1.83 -65.75
CA SER A 4 -50.21 -2.23 -64.74
C SER A 4 -49.56 -2.57 -63.39
N ALA A 5 -50.17 -2.02 -62.33
CA ALA A 5 -50.00 -2.46 -60.95
C ALA A 5 -50.70 -3.80 -60.66
N LYS A 6 -50.49 -4.28 -59.42
CA LYS A 6 -51.19 -5.31 -58.62
C LYS A 6 -50.53 -6.70 -58.55
N ASN A 7 -50.17 -7.15 -57.35
CA ASN A 7 -51.05 -8.01 -56.54
C ASN A 7 -50.43 -8.37 -55.17
N ASP A 8 -51.24 -8.22 -54.13
CA ASP A 8 -51.18 -9.02 -52.90
C ASP A 8 -51.57 -10.48 -53.18
N LYS A 9 -50.96 -11.44 -52.46
CA LYS A 9 -51.60 -12.61 -51.78
C LYS A 9 -50.58 -13.70 -51.33
N GLN A 10 -50.25 -13.68 -50.03
CA GLN A 10 -50.48 -14.71 -48.99
C GLN A 10 -50.02 -16.21 -49.10
N PHE A 11 -49.39 -16.65 -47.98
CA PHE A 11 -49.26 -18.00 -47.36
C PHE A 11 -48.09 -18.94 -47.77
N PRO A 12 -47.68 -19.91 -46.90
CA PRO A 12 -47.25 -19.77 -45.50
C PRO A 12 -45.88 -20.46 -45.29
N PHE A 13 -45.06 -20.02 -44.32
CA PHE A 13 -43.93 -20.86 -43.87
C PHE A 13 -43.94 -20.99 -42.35
N VAL A 14 -44.07 -22.25 -41.93
CA VAL A 14 -44.18 -22.74 -40.56
C VAL A 14 -42.86 -22.48 -39.83
N TYR A 15 -42.94 -21.79 -38.69
CA TYR A 15 -41.82 -21.65 -37.76
C TYR A 15 -41.76 -22.89 -36.86
N GLN A 16 -40.74 -23.73 -37.04
CA GLN A 16 -40.33 -24.71 -36.03
C GLN A 16 -38.99 -24.28 -35.41
N PRO A 17 -38.88 -24.19 -34.07
CA PRO A 17 -37.63 -23.80 -33.43
C PRO A 17 -36.63 -24.96 -33.45
N PHE A 18 -35.50 -24.76 -34.14
CA PHE A 18 -34.35 -25.64 -34.01
C PHE A 18 -33.74 -25.54 -32.61
N ARG A 19 -33.80 -26.65 -31.87
CA ARG A 19 -33.02 -26.91 -30.65
C ARG A 19 -31.54 -26.70 -30.96
N LYS A 20 -30.91 -25.68 -30.39
CA LYS A 20 -29.44 -25.63 -30.31
C LYS A 20 -29.00 -26.57 -29.19
N ILE A 21 -28.44 -27.69 -29.63
CA ILE A 21 -27.75 -28.67 -28.79
C ILE A 21 -26.49 -27.99 -28.22
N PHE A 22 -26.40 -27.93 -26.89
CA PHE A 22 -25.19 -27.59 -26.16
C PHE A 22 -24.17 -28.71 -26.37
N VAL A 23 -23.08 -28.43 -27.09
CA VAL A 23 -21.89 -29.30 -27.09
C VAL A 23 -20.95 -28.72 -26.04
N GLY A 24 -20.91 -29.37 -24.88
CA GLY A 24 -19.94 -29.05 -23.83
C GLY A 24 -18.54 -29.42 -24.29
N LEU A 25 -17.65 -28.43 -24.37
CA LEU A 25 -16.22 -28.67 -24.40
C LEU A 25 -15.74 -28.91 -22.97
N LEU A 26 -15.41 -30.16 -22.68
CA LEU A 26 -14.63 -30.57 -21.50
C LEU A 26 -13.23 -29.97 -21.63
N TRP A 27 -12.97 -28.94 -20.84
CA TRP A 27 -11.64 -28.35 -20.67
C TRP A 27 -10.91 -29.18 -19.60
N PHE A 28 -10.15 -30.18 -20.04
CA PHE A 28 -9.11 -30.80 -19.22
C PHE A 28 -7.80 -30.08 -19.54
N GLY A 29 -7.38 -29.17 -18.65
CA GLY A 29 -6.18 -28.37 -18.85
C GLY A 29 -5.61 -27.93 -17.50
N PHE A 30 -4.66 -28.73 -17.00
CA PHE A 30 -3.63 -28.41 -16.02
C PHE A 30 -4.06 -27.56 -14.81
N LEU A 31 -4.40 -28.23 -13.71
CA LEU A 31 -4.06 -27.73 -12.38
C LEU A 31 -2.53 -27.72 -12.30
N ALA A 32 -1.91 -26.63 -12.75
CA ALA A 32 -0.64 -26.24 -12.17
C ALA A 32 -0.94 -26.08 -10.68
N GLY A 33 -0.43 -27.02 -9.87
CA GLY A 33 -0.34 -26.80 -8.45
C GLY A 33 0.43 -25.50 -8.31
N VAL A 34 -0.28 -24.42 -7.98
CA VAL A 34 0.35 -23.27 -7.35
C VAL A 34 0.89 -23.86 -6.06
N SER A 35 2.17 -24.25 -6.08
CA SER A 35 2.91 -24.39 -4.86
C SER A 35 2.66 -23.06 -4.16
N ALA A 36 1.96 -23.10 -3.02
CA ALA A 36 2.03 -21.98 -2.10
C ALA A 36 3.54 -21.73 -1.95
N ALA A 37 4.01 -20.56 -2.39
CA ALA A 37 5.35 -20.15 -2.08
C ALA A 37 5.50 -20.38 -0.57
N GLU A 38 6.57 -21.05 -0.16
CA GLU A 38 6.91 -21.15 1.26
C GLU A 38 6.70 -19.77 1.88
N ASP A 39 6.01 -19.70 3.03
CA ASP A 39 5.47 -18.46 3.59
C ASP A 39 6.63 -17.57 4.08
N LEU A 40 7.28 -16.87 3.14
CA LEU A 40 8.38 -15.94 3.34
C LEU A 40 7.83 -14.67 3.97
N THR A 41 7.49 -14.80 5.25
CA THR A 41 6.74 -13.80 5.99
C THR A 41 7.44 -13.47 7.29
N LEU A 42 7.76 -12.19 7.47
CA LEU A 42 8.13 -11.66 8.77
C LEU A 42 6.84 -11.45 9.57
N SER A 43 6.71 -11.99 10.78
CA SER A 43 5.46 -11.95 11.57
C SER A 43 5.72 -11.57 13.02
N TYR A 44 4.86 -10.71 13.59
CA TYR A 44 4.98 -10.20 14.95
C TYR A 44 3.61 -10.06 15.61
N ASN A 45 3.56 -10.35 16.91
CA ASN A 45 2.31 -10.32 17.70
C ASN A 45 2.16 -9.03 18.53
N GLN A 46 2.92 -7.98 18.23
CA GLN A 46 2.85 -6.68 18.90
C GLN A 46 3.18 -5.54 17.92
N PRO A 47 2.59 -4.34 18.10
CA PRO A 47 2.99 -3.13 17.39
C PRO A 47 4.46 -2.78 17.60
N ALA A 48 5.07 -2.17 16.59
CA ALA A 48 6.41 -1.61 16.71
C ALA A 48 6.42 -0.39 17.66
N LYS A 49 7.47 -0.27 18.47
CA LYS A 49 7.76 0.89 19.33
C LYS A 49 9.03 1.62 18.90
N ASN A 50 9.91 0.95 18.17
CA ASN A 50 11.17 1.50 17.69
C ASN A 50 11.23 1.44 16.16
N TRP A 51 11.62 2.56 15.55
CA TRP A 51 11.69 2.72 14.09
C TRP A 51 12.72 1.76 13.46
N GLU A 52 13.95 1.75 13.96
CA GLU A 52 15.07 0.97 13.38
C GLU A 52 14.91 -0.54 13.57
N LYS A 53 14.36 -0.96 14.72
CA LYS A 53 14.41 -2.37 15.15
C LYS A 53 13.12 -3.14 14.91
N GLN A 54 11.99 -2.47 14.69
CA GLN A 54 10.67 -3.12 14.78
C GLN A 54 9.69 -2.70 13.69
N ALA A 55 9.74 -1.47 13.20
CA ALA A 55 8.89 -1.06 12.08
C ALA A 55 9.31 -1.81 10.81
N LEU A 56 8.35 -2.14 9.96
CA LEU A 56 8.61 -2.95 8.77
C LEU A 56 8.70 -2.07 7.52
N PRO A 57 9.75 -2.25 6.69
CA PRO A 57 9.97 -1.45 5.50
C PRO A 57 9.12 -1.94 4.33
N LEU A 58 8.65 -0.99 3.53
CA LEU A 58 8.11 -1.18 2.19
C LEU A 58 8.68 -0.08 1.29
N GLY A 59 8.78 -0.33 -0.01
CA GLY A 59 9.18 0.69 -0.95
C GLY A 59 9.04 0.25 -2.39
N ASN A 60 8.97 1.23 -3.29
CA ASN A 60 8.92 1.01 -4.73
C ASN A 60 10.22 1.47 -5.42
N GLY A 61 11.32 1.57 -4.68
CA GLY A 61 12.60 2.11 -5.17
C GLY A 61 12.69 3.64 -5.18
N ARG A 62 11.56 4.37 -5.22
CA ARG A 62 11.52 5.84 -5.16
C ARG A 62 10.93 6.37 -3.85
N ILE A 63 9.73 5.91 -3.50
CA ILE A 63 9.10 6.17 -2.21
C ILE A 63 9.16 4.92 -1.34
N GLY A 64 9.40 5.14 -0.05
CA GLY A 64 9.46 4.09 0.95
C GLY A 64 8.69 4.46 2.20
N CYS A 65 8.32 3.47 2.99
CA CYS A 65 7.70 3.68 4.29
C CYS A 65 8.10 2.62 5.32
N MET A 66 8.07 3.04 6.58
CA MET A 66 8.24 2.21 7.76
C MET A 66 6.90 2.17 8.50
N VAL A 67 6.26 1.01 8.50
CA VAL A 67 4.93 0.81 9.09
C VAL A 67 5.07 0.27 10.52
N PHE A 68 4.42 0.93 11.47
CA PHE A 68 4.51 0.57 12.88
C PHE A 68 3.49 -0.50 13.31
N GLY A 69 2.33 -0.57 12.66
CA GLY A 69 1.27 -1.48 13.04
C GLY A 69 0.49 -1.03 14.28
N GLY A 70 0.44 0.27 14.58
CA GLY A 70 -0.17 0.80 15.80
C GLY A 70 -1.69 0.63 15.84
N VAL A 71 -2.25 0.15 16.97
CA VAL A 71 -3.70 -0.12 17.08
C VAL A 71 -4.51 1.17 17.17
N GLU A 72 -4.34 1.95 18.24
CA GLU A 72 -5.08 3.21 18.46
C GLU A 72 -4.67 4.30 17.48
N ARG A 73 -3.37 4.38 17.19
CA ARG A 73 -2.77 5.32 16.26
C ARG A 73 -1.70 4.59 15.46
N GLU A 74 -1.98 4.32 14.20
CA GLU A 74 -0.99 3.90 13.24
C GLU A 74 -0.05 5.06 12.93
N ARG A 75 1.23 4.72 12.71
CA ARG A 75 2.24 5.60 12.18
C ARG A 75 2.88 4.91 10.99
N ILE A 76 2.76 5.54 9.82
CA ILE A 76 3.49 5.16 8.62
C ILE A 76 4.44 6.31 8.33
N GLN A 77 5.69 6.15 8.79
CA GLN A 77 6.74 7.09 8.43
C GLN A 77 7.08 6.84 6.96
N PHE A 78 7.24 7.88 6.16
CA PHE A 78 7.54 7.74 4.74
C PHE A 78 8.67 8.64 4.28
N ASN A 79 9.22 8.26 3.13
CA ASN A 79 10.42 8.83 2.52
C ASN A 79 10.29 8.87 1.00
N GLU A 80 11.03 9.79 0.38
CA GLU A 80 11.23 9.92 -1.07
C GLU A 80 12.75 10.00 -1.30
N ASP A 81 13.29 9.21 -2.22
CA ASP A 81 14.73 8.97 -2.39
C ASP A 81 15.55 10.23 -2.71
N SER A 82 14.91 11.26 -3.28
CA SER A 82 15.56 12.48 -3.75
C SER A 82 15.43 13.67 -2.80
N LEU A 83 14.83 13.49 -1.62
CA LEU A 83 14.80 14.54 -0.59
C LEU A 83 16.13 14.64 0.17
N TRP A 84 16.99 15.52 -0.31
CA TRP A 84 18.33 15.75 0.23
C TRP A 84 18.59 17.24 0.51
N THR A 85 19.31 17.51 1.59
CA THR A 85 20.07 18.76 1.74
C THR A 85 21.41 18.64 1.03
N GLY A 86 22.13 19.75 0.89
CA GLY A 86 23.37 19.81 0.11
C GLY A 86 23.13 20.23 -1.33
N ASP A 87 24.21 20.58 -2.02
CA ASP A 87 24.21 21.11 -3.38
C ASP A 87 25.34 20.45 -4.19
N GLU A 88 25.68 21.04 -5.34
CA GLU A 88 26.89 20.70 -6.08
C GLU A 88 28.11 20.67 -5.17
N ASN A 89 28.72 19.49 -5.09
CA ASN A 89 29.91 19.24 -4.29
C ASN A 89 31.06 18.69 -5.15
N PRO A 90 31.57 19.46 -6.12
CA PRO A 90 32.59 18.97 -7.08
C PRO A 90 33.89 18.53 -6.40
N GLY A 91 34.17 19.06 -5.20
CA GLY A 91 35.33 18.69 -4.40
C GLY A 91 35.12 17.46 -3.51
N GLY A 92 33.91 16.88 -3.45
CA GLY A 92 33.59 15.77 -2.55
C GLY A 92 33.80 16.09 -1.07
N ILE A 93 33.62 17.36 -0.69
CA ILE A 93 33.84 17.85 0.67
C ILE A 93 32.72 17.32 1.56
N TYR A 94 33.07 16.49 2.54
CA TYR A 94 32.09 15.78 3.36
C TYR A 94 31.17 16.73 4.14
N GLU A 95 31.71 17.84 4.64
CA GLU A 95 30.99 18.83 5.45
C GLU A 95 29.89 19.57 4.67
N THR A 96 29.99 19.61 3.35
CA THR A 96 29.02 20.30 2.46
C THR A 96 28.25 19.34 1.56
N MET A 97 28.45 18.03 1.70
CA MET A 97 27.76 17.01 0.91
C MET A 97 26.24 17.00 1.15
N GLY A 98 25.81 17.50 2.32
CA GLY A 98 24.43 17.43 2.75
C GLY A 98 24.06 16.06 3.29
N ALA A 99 22.76 15.82 3.47
CA ALA A 99 22.25 14.60 4.07
C ALA A 99 20.87 14.24 3.54
N TYR A 100 20.59 12.94 3.53
CA TYR A 100 19.25 12.42 3.29
C TYR A 100 18.28 12.91 4.36
N GLN A 101 17.09 13.33 3.97
CA GLN A 101 16.09 13.87 4.88
C GLN A 101 14.90 12.91 5.03
N ALA A 102 14.37 12.83 6.25
CA ALA A 102 13.08 12.20 6.49
C ALA A 102 11.97 13.07 5.88
N PHE A 103 11.00 12.47 5.19
CA PHE A 103 9.97 13.24 4.49
C PHE A 103 8.79 13.58 5.40
N GLY A 104 8.13 12.57 5.97
CA GLY A 104 6.93 12.79 6.77
C GLY A 104 6.39 11.55 7.47
N ASP A 105 5.27 11.72 8.16
CA ASP A 105 4.45 10.67 8.74
C ASP A 105 3.00 10.79 8.25
N LEU A 106 2.40 9.64 7.94
CA LEU A 106 0.96 9.45 7.83
C LEU A 106 0.45 8.77 9.11
N TYR A 107 -0.51 9.40 9.78
CA TYR A 107 -1.16 8.85 10.96
C TYR A 107 -2.61 8.47 10.65
N ILE A 108 -3.00 7.30 11.15
CA ILE A 108 -4.39 6.83 11.11
C ILE A 108 -4.79 6.48 12.53
N SER A 109 -5.67 7.28 13.13
CA SER A 109 -6.21 7.04 14.46
C SER A 109 -7.58 6.37 14.34
N ILE A 110 -7.84 5.34 15.13
CA ILE A 110 -9.18 4.74 15.25
C ILE A 110 -9.96 5.44 16.34
N ASP A 111 -11.26 5.66 16.13
CA ASP A 111 -12.14 6.06 17.22
C ASP A 111 -12.32 4.89 18.16
N SER A 112 -12.05 5.11 19.43
CA SER A 112 -12.18 4.04 20.40
C SER A 112 -12.58 4.60 21.76
N ALA A 113 -13.36 3.81 22.50
CA ALA A 113 -13.67 4.14 23.88
C ALA A 113 -12.42 3.97 24.75
N GLU A 114 -12.28 4.78 25.79
CA GLU A 114 -11.24 4.58 26.80
C GLU A 114 -11.39 3.18 27.44
N THR A 115 -10.29 2.43 27.49
CA THR A 115 -10.26 1.09 28.09
C THR A 115 -9.16 0.98 29.13
N THR A 116 -9.41 0.21 30.19
CA THR A 116 -8.37 -0.24 31.14
C THR A 116 -7.71 -1.53 30.60
N GLY A 117 -6.45 -1.44 30.17
CA GLY A 117 -5.69 -2.56 29.56
C GLY A 117 -5.08 -2.18 28.21
N PRO A 118 -4.51 -3.14 27.44
CA PRO A 118 -3.94 -2.82 26.12
C PRO A 118 -4.99 -2.33 25.12
N GLY A 119 -6.28 -2.57 25.39
CA GLY A 119 -7.39 -2.13 24.56
C GLY A 119 -7.71 -3.03 23.36
N PHE A 120 -6.88 -4.03 23.06
CA PHE A 120 -7.06 -4.91 21.90
C PHE A 120 -6.68 -6.37 22.15
N THR A 121 -7.13 -7.27 21.26
CA THR A 121 -6.79 -8.70 21.23
C THR A 121 -6.50 -9.18 19.80
N ASP A 122 -6.14 -10.45 19.62
CA ASP A 122 -5.89 -11.10 18.32
C ASP A 122 -4.96 -10.32 17.39
N TYR A 123 -3.94 -9.68 17.96
CA TYR A 123 -3.03 -8.84 17.18
C TYR A 123 -2.03 -9.68 16.39
N ARG A 124 -1.87 -9.33 15.11
CA ARG A 124 -0.77 -9.77 14.24
C ARG A 124 -0.40 -8.64 13.29
N ARG A 125 0.89 -8.49 13.02
CA ARG A 125 1.38 -7.78 11.83
C ARG A 125 2.38 -8.66 11.10
N ASP A 126 2.36 -8.58 9.78
CA ASP A 126 3.24 -9.39 8.94
C ASP A 126 3.67 -8.64 7.68
N LEU A 127 4.88 -8.94 7.20
CA LEU A 127 5.37 -8.52 5.89
C LEU A 127 5.57 -9.78 5.04
N ARG A 128 4.70 -9.96 4.05
CA ARG A 128 4.76 -11.05 3.07
C ARG A 128 5.75 -10.65 1.98
N LEU A 129 6.96 -11.19 2.04
CA LEU A 129 8.05 -10.78 1.16
C LEU A 129 7.76 -11.07 -0.30
N SER A 130 7.13 -12.21 -0.62
CA SER A 130 6.81 -12.57 -2.00
C SER A 130 5.79 -11.65 -2.68
N GLU A 131 4.95 -10.97 -1.90
CA GLU A 131 3.96 -10.01 -2.39
C GLU A 131 4.44 -8.56 -2.26
N GLY A 132 5.41 -8.29 -1.39
CA GLY A 132 5.76 -6.93 -0.98
C GLY A 132 4.58 -6.22 -0.31
N ILE A 133 3.81 -6.93 0.52
CA ILE A 133 2.62 -6.41 1.20
C ILE A 133 2.71 -6.65 2.69
N LEU A 134 2.45 -5.59 3.45
CA LEU A 134 2.33 -5.65 4.90
C LEU A 134 0.87 -5.74 5.33
N GLY A 135 0.57 -6.71 6.19
CA GLY A 135 -0.72 -6.87 6.86
C GLY A 135 -0.67 -6.46 8.33
N VAL A 136 -1.75 -5.87 8.84
CA VAL A 136 -1.99 -5.68 10.27
C VAL A 136 -3.42 -6.11 10.57
N GLU A 137 -3.61 -6.95 11.57
CA GLU A 137 -4.90 -7.43 12.02
C GLU A 137 -4.98 -7.37 13.55
N PHE A 138 -6.13 -6.92 14.07
CA PHE A 138 -6.39 -6.87 15.51
C PHE A 138 -7.89 -6.79 15.78
N ARG A 139 -8.31 -7.13 17.00
CA ARG A 139 -9.65 -6.86 17.51
C ARG A 139 -9.63 -5.67 18.47
N LYS A 140 -10.44 -4.64 18.20
CA LYS A 140 -10.69 -3.50 19.08
C LYS A 140 -12.20 -3.37 19.31
N ASP A 141 -12.61 -3.20 20.55
CA ASP A 141 -14.04 -3.08 20.94
C ASP A 141 -14.92 -4.20 20.35
N GLY A 142 -14.38 -5.42 20.32
CA GLY A 142 -15.05 -6.62 19.79
C GLY A 142 -15.14 -6.70 18.27
N VAL A 143 -14.60 -5.75 17.51
CA VAL A 143 -14.58 -5.73 16.05
C VAL A 143 -13.17 -6.03 15.54
N ARG A 144 -13.06 -6.96 14.59
CA ARG A 144 -11.79 -7.24 13.91
C ARG A 144 -11.53 -6.19 12.83
N HIS A 145 -10.37 -5.56 12.88
CA HIS A 145 -9.88 -4.60 11.90
C HIS A 145 -8.71 -5.19 11.11
N LYS A 146 -8.59 -4.78 9.85
CA LYS A 146 -7.49 -5.14 8.97
C LYS A 146 -6.93 -3.92 8.27
N ARG A 147 -5.61 -3.84 8.20
CA ARG A 147 -4.89 -2.91 7.34
C ARG A 147 -3.96 -3.66 6.40
N GLU A 148 -3.96 -3.27 5.14
CA GLU A 148 -3.00 -3.74 4.14
C GLU A 148 -2.24 -2.54 3.59
N VAL A 149 -0.92 -2.64 3.52
CA VAL A 149 -0.02 -1.57 3.06
C VAL A 149 0.95 -2.11 2.01
N PHE A 150 1.14 -1.35 0.93
CA PHE A 150 2.19 -1.61 -0.07
C PHE A 150 2.61 -0.33 -0.77
N ALA A 151 3.82 -0.31 -1.34
CA ALA A 151 4.32 0.79 -2.17
C ALA A 151 4.35 0.31 -3.63
N SER A 152 3.40 0.77 -4.45
CA SER A 152 3.26 0.34 -5.84
C SER A 152 4.27 1.05 -6.73
N TRP A 153 5.13 0.30 -7.42
CA TRP A 153 5.96 0.83 -8.50
C TRP A 153 5.11 1.19 -9.74
N PRO A 154 4.20 0.33 -10.24
CA PRO A 154 3.41 0.65 -11.44
C PRO A 154 2.48 1.86 -11.30
N ASP A 155 2.12 2.23 -10.07
CA ASP A 155 1.19 3.34 -9.79
C ASP A 155 1.83 4.48 -8.98
N GLN A 156 3.09 4.35 -8.58
CA GLN A 156 3.91 5.39 -7.95
C GLN A 156 3.32 5.99 -6.65
N VAL A 157 2.56 5.19 -5.89
CA VAL A 157 1.91 5.56 -4.63
C VAL A 157 2.12 4.49 -3.55
N ILE A 158 2.17 4.93 -2.29
CA ILE A 158 1.93 4.04 -1.14
C ILE A 158 0.41 3.91 -0.97
N VAL A 159 -0.08 2.68 -0.91
CA VAL A 159 -1.48 2.34 -0.75
C VAL A 159 -1.69 1.78 0.65
N VAL A 160 -2.68 2.30 1.37
CA VAL A 160 -3.13 1.76 2.66
C VAL A 160 -4.61 1.46 2.55
N ARG A 161 -5.03 0.23 2.78
CA ARG A 161 -6.46 -0.10 2.93
C ARG A 161 -6.76 -0.39 4.39
N TRP A 162 -7.87 0.14 4.89
CA TRP A 162 -8.40 -0.14 6.22
C TRP A 162 -9.84 -0.66 6.10
N THR A 163 -10.06 -1.86 6.60
CA THR A 163 -11.37 -2.50 6.67
C THR A 163 -11.68 -2.99 8.08
N ALA A 164 -12.95 -3.29 8.32
CA ALA A 164 -13.43 -3.88 9.56
C ALA A 164 -14.41 -5.03 9.25
N GLU A 165 -14.54 -5.96 10.19
CA GLU A 165 -15.43 -7.13 10.11
C GLU A 165 -16.90 -6.75 9.97
N LYS A 166 -17.29 -5.56 10.46
CA LYS A 166 -18.67 -5.05 10.40
C LYS A 166 -18.74 -3.82 9.47
N PRO A 167 -19.71 -3.75 8.56
CA PRO A 167 -20.02 -2.51 7.85
C PRO A 167 -20.22 -1.35 8.83
N GLY A 168 -19.70 -0.17 8.48
CA GLY A 168 -19.79 1.04 9.28
C GLY A 168 -18.85 1.09 10.48
N ALA A 169 -17.96 0.11 10.67
CA ALA A 169 -17.05 0.09 11.81
C ALA A 169 -15.70 0.78 11.56
N VAL A 170 -15.47 1.38 10.39
CA VAL A 170 -14.27 2.18 10.11
C VAL A 170 -14.56 3.65 10.43
N SER A 171 -14.18 4.10 11.62
CA SER A 171 -14.29 5.50 12.05
C SER A 171 -13.00 5.94 12.73
N GLY A 172 -12.54 7.15 12.42
CA GLY A 172 -11.23 7.61 12.86
C GLY A 172 -10.79 8.93 12.24
N THR A 173 -9.50 9.23 12.36
CA THR A 173 -8.90 10.47 11.83
C THR A 173 -7.64 10.14 11.05
N VAL A 174 -7.48 10.77 9.89
CA VAL A 174 -6.26 10.74 9.08
C VAL A 174 -5.55 12.08 9.23
N GLU A 175 -4.25 12.02 9.50
CA GLU A 175 -3.37 13.19 9.62
C GLU A 175 -2.10 12.95 8.81
N LEU A 176 -1.70 13.95 8.02
CA LEU A 176 -0.44 13.96 7.30
C LEU A 176 0.46 15.02 7.92
N LYS A 177 1.73 14.70 8.19
CA LYS A 177 2.67 15.62 8.82
C LYS A 177 4.05 15.53 8.17
N GLY A 178 4.61 16.67 7.78
CA GLY A 178 6.00 16.74 7.30
C GLY A 178 7.01 16.85 8.45
N MET A 179 8.28 16.62 8.13
CA MET A 179 9.40 16.63 9.09
C MET A 179 10.14 17.97 9.18
N HIS A 180 9.77 18.95 8.36
CA HIS A 180 10.46 20.22 8.22
C HIS A 180 9.59 21.44 8.56
N LYS A 181 8.58 21.24 9.42
CA LYS A 181 7.67 22.29 9.96
C LYS A 181 6.69 22.84 8.92
N GLU A 182 6.33 22.02 7.96
CA GLU A 182 5.30 22.27 6.96
C GLU A 182 3.93 22.39 7.64
N THR A 183 3.03 23.16 7.02
CA THR A 183 1.63 23.23 7.45
C THR A 183 0.80 22.38 6.51
N THR A 184 0.11 21.40 7.06
CA THR A 184 -0.80 20.55 6.28
C THR A 184 -2.10 21.27 5.97
N THR A 185 -2.49 21.21 4.70
CA THR A 185 -3.78 21.68 4.20
C THR A 185 -4.72 20.50 4.00
N ALA A 186 -5.99 20.67 4.36
CA ALA A 186 -7.06 19.68 4.14
C ALA A 186 -8.15 20.31 3.28
N GLU A 187 -8.51 19.65 2.18
CA GLU A 187 -9.62 20.08 1.32
C GLU A 187 -10.31 18.85 0.71
N GLY A 188 -11.64 18.81 0.77
CA GLY A 188 -12.42 17.66 0.30
C GLY A 188 -12.01 16.38 1.02
N ASN A 189 -11.37 15.47 0.29
CA ASN A 189 -10.86 14.19 0.76
C ASN A 189 -9.33 14.08 0.63
N SER A 190 -8.63 15.20 0.44
CA SER A 190 -7.17 15.25 0.33
C SER A 190 -6.54 15.95 1.53
N LEU A 191 -5.35 15.49 1.93
CA LEU A 191 -4.41 16.22 2.78
C LEU A 191 -3.11 16.40 2.02
N TRP A 192 -2.48 17.57 2.07
CA TRP A 192 -1.17 17.79 1.48
C TRP A 192 -0.37 18.84 2.25
N PHE A 193 0.94 18.79 2.05
CA PHE A 193 1.84 19.87 2.42
C PHE A 193 2.90 20.06 1.34
N ASP A 194 3.36 21.30 1.22
CA ASP A 194 4.46 21.71 0.36
C ASP A 194 5.60 22.23 1.23
N GLY A 195 6.84 22.09 0.76
CA GLY A 195 7.99 22.62 1.44
C GLY A 195 9.15 22.94 0.51
N VAL A 196 10.10 23.69 1.06
CA VAL A 196 11.36 24.04 0.40
C VAL A 196 12.49 23.87 1.41
N LEU A 197 13.46 23.01 1.10
CA LEU A 197 14.66 22.86 1.92
C LEU A 197 15.59 24.07 1.75
N PRO A 198 16.57 24.30 2.65
CA PRO A 198 17.47 25.45 2.56
C PRO A 198 18.25 25.58 1.24
N ASN A 199 18.49 24.47 0.54
CA ASN A 199 19.11 24.41 -0.78
C ASN A 199 18.15 24.73 -1.95
N GLY A 200 16.90 25.13 -1.66
CA GLY A 200 15.91 25.41 -2.69
C GLY A 200 15.19 24.19 -3.27
N MET A 201 15.49 22.97 -2.79
CA MET A 201 14.76 21.75 -3.16
C MET A 201 13.30 21.87 -2.75
N LYS A 202 12.39 21.90 -3.73
CA LYS A 202 10.95 21.90 -3.50
C LYS A 202 10.47 20.47 -3.35
N TYR A 203 9.52 20.24 -2.46
CA TYR A 203 8.89 18.93 -2.29
C TYR A 203 7.43 19.05 -1.88
N GLN A 204 6.66 18.01 -2.18
CA GLN A 204 5.26 17.89 -1.77
C GLN A 204 4.96 16.45 -1.37
N ALA A 205 4.13 16.26 -0.35
CA ALA A 205 3.37 15.03 -0.17
C ALA A 205 1.87 15.31 -0.19
N ARG A 206 1.10 14.36 -0.74
CA ARG A 206 -0.36 14.36 -0.75
C ARG A 206 -0.86 12.97 -0.42
N VAL A 207 -1.87 12.90 0.44
CA VAL A 207 -2.70 11.70 0.64
C VAL A 207 -4.12 11.98 0.20
N GLU A 208 -4.66 11.06 -0.59
CA GLU A 208 -6.06 11.02 -1.01
C GLU A 208 -6.81 9.94 -0.23
N VAL A 209 -7.98 10.28 0.32
CA VAL A 209 -8.81 9.37 1.10
C VAL A 209 -10.03 8.95 0.28
N LEU A 210 -10.11 7.66 -0.05
CA LEU A 210 -11.20 7.05 -0.79
C LEU A 210 -12.00 6.14 0.16
N ALA A 211 -13.20 6.56 0.55
CA ALA A 211 -14.04 5.80 1.48
C ALA A 211 -15.31 5.28 0.80
N ARG A 212 -15.71 4.06 1.15
CA ARG A 212 -17.02 3.49 0.79
C ARG A 212 -17.93 3.44 2.00
N GLY A 213 -19.10 4.05 1.89
CA GLY A 213 -20.05 4.19 2.99
C GLY A 213 -19.57 5.18 4.05
N GLY A 214 -20.49 5.61 4.91
CA GLY A 214 -20.19 6.63 5.91
C GLY A 214 -19.96 8.02 5.32
N ALA A 215 -19.18 8.83 6.04
CA ALA A 215 -18.82 10.19 5.67
C ALA A 215 -17.32 10.47 5.84
N VAL A 216 -16.80 11.34 4.97
CA VAL A 216 -15.43 11.87 4.98
C VAL A 216 -15.54 13.38 5.07
N GLU A 217 -14.96 13.99 6.11
CA GLU A 217 -15.09 15.42 6.38
C GLU A 217 -13.73 16.00 6.78
N THR A 218 -13.33 17.13 6.21
CA THR A 218 -12.15 17.88 6.70
C THR A 218 -12.44 18.51 8.06
N GLN A 219 -11.51 18.39 9.00
CA GLN A 219 -11.57 19.06 10.30
C GLN A 219 -10.20 19.68 10.63
N GLY A 220 -10.06 20.99 10.37
CA GLY A 220 -8.77 21.66 10.46
C GLY A 220 -7.76 21.07 9.47
N ALA A 221 -6.60 20.63 9.96
CA ALA A 221 -5.54 19.99 9.16
C ALA A 221 -5.65 18.45 9.11
N THR A 222 -6.85 17.90 9.30
CA THR A 222 -7.09 16.45 9.35
C THR A 222 -8.33 16.07 8.55
N ILE A 223 -8.45 14.78 8.21
CA ILE A 223 -9.68 14.19 7.65
C ILE A 223 -10.33 13.28 8.69
N ARG A 224 -11.62 13.49 8.92
CA ARG A 224 -12.46 12.69 9.80
C ARG A 224 -13.22 11.64 8.98
N LEU A 225 -13.14 10.39 9.40
CA LEU A 225 -13.85 9.24 8.87
C LEU A 225 -14.97 8.85 9.84
N LYS A 226 -16.22 8.77 9.38
CA LYS A 226 -17.38 8.38 10.21
C LYS A 226 -18.17 7.27 9.55
N GLY A 227 -18.20 6.09 10.17
CA GLY A 227 -19.09 5.01 9.77
C GLY A 227 -18.76 4.42 8.40
N CYS A 228 -17.49 4.37 8.01
CA CYS A 228 -17.07 3.83 6.72
C CYS A 228 -17.03 2.28 6.74
N ASN A 229 -17.15 1.67 5.57
CA ASN A 229 -17.02 0.22 5.39
C ASN A 229 -15.62 -0.20 4.97
N ASP A 230 -14.98 0.64 4.16
CA ASP A 230 -13.71 0.40 3.48
C ASP A 230 -13.09 1.77 3.21
N VAL A 231 -11.84 1.96 3.60
CA VAL A 231 -11.09 3.19 3.38
C VAL A 231 -9.78 2.84 2.72
N VAL A 232 -9.49 3.45 1.58
CA VAL A 232 -8.21 3.37 0.89
C VAL A 232 -7.56 4.75 0.94
N LEU A 233 -6.30 4.80 1.36
CA LEU A 233 -5.47 5.98 1.36
C LEU A 233 -4.39 5.81 0.30
N LEU A 234 -4.26 6.80 -0.58
CA LEU A 234 -3.24 6.84 -1.61
C LEU A 234 -2.27 7.98 -1.28
N LEU A 235 -1.04 7.63 -0.91
CA LEU A 235 0.00 8.58 -0.55
C LEU A 235 1.04 8.68 -1.67
N ALA A 236 1.21 9.90 -2.20
CA ALA A 236 2.27 10.26 -3.12
C ALA A 236 3.17 11.33 -2.48
N ALA A 237 4.44 11.29 -2.82
CA ALA A 237 5.43 12.29 -2.44
C ALA A 237 6.40 12.48 -3.59
N ALA A 238 6.92 13.70 -3.78
CA ALA A 238 7.95 13.99 -4.78
C ALA A 238 8.77 15.22 -4.39
N THR A 239 9.95 15.34 -4.98
CA THR A 239 10.73 16.58 -5.04
C THR A 239 10.76 17.14 -6.47
N ASN A 240 11.32 18.33 -6.65
CA ASN A 240 11.73 18.83 -7.97
C ASN A 240 13.10 18.31 -8.42
N TYR A 241 13.69 17.28 -7.80
CA TYR A 241 14.99 16.77 -8.24
C TYR A 241 14.94 16.21 -9.66
N VAL A 242 15.96 16.51 -10.44
CA VAL A 242 16.32 15.81 -11.68
C VAL A 242 17.82 15.59 -11.72
N MET A 243 18.26 14.47 -12.32
CA MET A 243 19.68 14.18 -12.51
C MET A 243 20.23 14.94 -13.72
N ASP A 244 20.24 16.27 -13.65
CA ASP A 244 20.66 17.17 -14.72
C ASP A 244 21.38 18.41 -14.15
N ALA A 245 22.71 18.40 -14.23
CA ALA A 245 23.56 19.48 -13.75
C ALA A 245 23.34 20.80 -14.51
N SER A 246 22.94 20.76 -15.78
CA SER A 246 22.67 21.99 -16.55
C SER A 246 21.45 22.75 -16.03
N ARG A 247 20.59 22.05 -15.30
CA ARG A 247 19.40 22.57 -14.63
C ARG A 247 19.61 22.76 -13.13
N GLN A 248 20.85 22.66 -12.65
CA GLN A 248 21.19 22.71 -11.22
C GLN A 248 20.36 21.69 -10.41
N TYR A 249 20.09 20.52 -11.01
CA TYR A 249 19.28 19.45 -10.44
C TYR A 249 17.82 19.83 -10.11
N HIS A 250 17.31 20.93 -10.66
CA HIS A 250 15.94 21.38 -10.45
C HIS A 250 15.04 21.19 -11.67
N GLY A 251 13.92 20.54 -11.39
CA GLY A 251 13.01 19.88 -12.31
C GLY A 251 11.65 20.54 -12.42
N GLU A 252 10.66 19.71 -12.74
CA GLU A 252 9.25 20.09 -12.67
C GLU A 252 8.80 20.38 -11.23
N ASP A 253 7.69 21.10 -11.09
CA ASP A 253 7.08 21.36 -9.79
C ASP A 253 6.58 20.03 -9.18
N PRO A 254 6.99 19.66 -7.94
CA PRO A 254 6.58 18.42 -7.29
C PRO A 254 5.06 18.33 -7.13
N ALA A 255 4.37 19.47 -6.98
CA ALA A 255 2.91 19.49 -6.86
C ALA A 255 2.22 18.91 -8.08
N GLN A 256 2.72 19.25 -9.27
CA GLN A 256 2.16 18.74 -10.52
C GLN A 256 2.44 17.24 -10.68
N LYS A 257 3.63 16.79 -10.28
CA LYS A 257 4.01 15.37 -10.31
C LYS A 257 3.15 14.53 -9.37
N VAL A 258 2.99 14.98 -8.14
CA VAL A 258 2.17 14.33 -7.11
C VAL A 258 0.70 14.28 -7.50
N CYS A 259 0.13 15.37 -8.01
CA CYS A 259 -1.26 15.39 -8.48
C CYS A 259 -1.50 14.35 -9.58
N ARG A 260 -0.61 14.25 -10.59
CA ARG A 260 -0.76 13.24 -11.66
C ARG A 260 -0.67 11.80 -11.13
N GLN A 261 0.22 11.54 -10.16
CA GLN A 261 0.34 10.22 -9.53
C GLN A 261 -0.95 9.83 -8.79
N ILE A 262 -1.49 10.75 -7.98
CA ILE A 262 -2.75 10.55 -7.27
C ILE A 262 -3.91 10.35 -8.24
N GLU A 263 -4.09 11.23 -9.23
CA GLU A 263 -5.18 11.13 -10.21
C GLU A 263 -5.16 9.81 -10.98
N ALA A 264 -3.97 9.36 -11.39
CA ALA A 264 -3.81 8.07 -12.07
C ALA A 264 -4.14 6.86 -11.16
N ALA A 265 -3.90 6.97 -9.85
CA ALA A 265 -4.19 5.92 -8.88
C ALA A 265 -5.66 5.90 -8.45
N VAL A 266 -6.31 7.07 -8.29
CA VAL A 266 -7.73 7.22 -7.92
C VAL A 266 -8.66 6.53 -8.93
N GLY A 267 -8.27 6.48 -10.21
CA GLY A 267 -9.04 5.79 -11.25
C GLY A 267 -9.05 4.25 -11.14
N LYS A 268 -8.36 3.66 -10.15
CA LYS A 268 -8.23 2.21 -9.99
C LYS A 268 -8.81 1.74 -8.66
N SER A 269 -9.40 0.55 -8.67
CA SER A 269 -9.79 -0.13 -7.43
C SER A 269 -8.58 -0.60 -6.63
N PHE A 270 -8.75 -0.82 -5.33
CA PHE A 270 -7.70 -1.41 -4.49
C PHE A 270 -7.21 -2.75 -5.04
N GLU A 271 -8.11 -3.62 -5.50
CA GLU A 271 -7.74 -4.93 -6.02
C GLU A 271 -6.90 -4.82 -7.30
N GLU A 272 -7.19 -3.84 -8.16
CA GLU A 272 -6.37 -3.56 -9.35
C GLU A 272 -4.99 -3.01 -8.99
N LEU A 273 -4.92 -2.07 -8.04
CA LEU A 273 -3.64 -1.53 -7.54
C LEU A 273 -2.77 -2.64 -6.94
N LYS A 274 -3.38 -3.50 -6.10
CA LYS A 274 -2.71 -4.63 -5.47
C LYS A 274 -2.25 -5.66 -6.50
N ALA A 275 -3.10 -6.03 -7.47
CA ALA A 275 -2.74 -7.00 -8.49
C ALA A 275 -1.57 -6.53 -9.36
N ARG A 276 -1.57 -5.24 -9.76
CA ARG A 276 -0.47 -4.63 -10.52
C ARG A 276 0.84 -4.61 -9.73
N HIS A 277 0.77 -4.20 -8.46
CA HIS A 277 1.90 -4.20 -7.54
C HIS A 277 2.50 -5.61 -7.38
N VAL A 278 1.68 -6.61 -7.08
CA VAL A 278 2.15 -7.98 -6.86
C VAL A 278 2.75 -8.56 -8.14
N ALA A 279 2.14 -8.31 -9.31
CA ALA A 279 2.66 -8.79 -10.58
C ALA A 279 4.05 -8.22 -10.89
N ASP A 280 4.23 -6.92 -10.69
CA ASP A 280 5.51 -6.22 -10.87
C ASP A 280 6.57 -6.71 -9.88
N HIS A 281 6.23 -6.78 -8.59
CA HIS A 281 7.13 -7.24 -7.53
C HIS A 281 7.64 -8.66 -7.79
N ARG A 282 6.72 -9.58 -8.14
CA ARG A 282 7.04 -10.98 -8.38
C ARG A 282 7.88 -11.22 -9.63
N GLU A 283 7.83 -10.32 -10.62
CA GLU A 283 8.71 -10.40 -11.78
C GLU A 283 10.20 -10.38 -11.36
N LEU A 284 10.52 -9.69 -10.26
CA LEU A 284 11.87 -9.65 -9.68
C LEU A 284 12.05 -10.71 -8.59
N PHE A 285 11.14 -10.77 -7.63
CA PHE A 285 11.29 -11.59 -6.43
C PHE A 285 11.35 -13.09 -6.74
N ASP A 286 10.52 -13.58 -7.67
CA ASP A 286 10.43 -15.01 -7.97
C ASP A 286 11.62 -15.54 -8.81
N ARG A 287 12.60 -14.69 -9.15
CA ARG A 287 13.77 -15.09 -9.96
C ARG A 287 14.76 -15.97 -9.19
N VAL A 288 14.73 -15.92 -7.86
CA VAL A 288 15.64 -16.68 -7.00
C VAL A 288 14.85 -17.36 -5.90
N GLU A 289 15.12 -18.64 -5.71
CA GLU A 289 14.58 -19.44 -4.63
C GLU A 289 15.74 -20.06 -3.86
N VAL A 290 15.70 -19.97 -2.53
CA VAL A 290 16.70 -20.56 -1.64
C VAL A 290 16.00 -21.46 -0.64
N LYS A 291 16.44 -22.72 -0.59
CA LYS A 291 15.93 -23.75 0.33
C LYS A 291 17.10 -24.34 1.11
N LEU A 292 17.13 -24.08 2.42
CA LEU A 292 18.24 -24.49 3.30
C LEU A 292 17.89 -25.68 4.19
N GLY A 293 16.63 -26.13 4.18
CA GLY A 293 16.13 -27.24 4.98
C GLY A 293 14.73 -26.95 5.53
N GLU A 294 14.22 -27.85 6.36
CA GLU A 294 12.92 -27.70 7.00
C GLU A 294 13.08 -27.27 8.45
N THR A 295 12.40 -26.18 8.84
CA THR A 295 12.29 -25.78 10.25
C THR A 295 11.18 -26.58 10.94
N ALA A 296 11.46 -27.05 12.16
CA ALA A 296 10.48 -27.75 13.00
C ALA A 296 9.18 -26.95 13.16
N ALA A 297 8.02 -27.63 13.10
CA ALA A 297 6.72 -26.98 13.00
C ALA A 297 6.39 -26.05 14.19
N ASP A 298 6.84 -26.42 15.39
CA ASP A 298 6.69 -25.62 16.61
C ASP A 298 7.53 -24.34 16.58
N VAL A 299 8.74 -24.40 16.02
CA VAL A 299 9.60 -23.22 15.81
C VAL A 299 9.06 -22.34 14.68
N ARG A 300 8.61 -22.93 13.57
CA ARG A 300 8.01 -22.21 12.43
C ARG A 300 6.76 -21.42 12.84
N ALA A 301 5.98 -21.94 13.78
CA ALA A 301 4.78 -21.27 14.28
C ALA A 301 5.08 -20.03 15.16
N LEU A 302 6.33 -19.86 15.61
CA LEU A 302 6.72 -18.70 16.41
C LEU A 302 6.79 -17.43 15.55
N PRO A 303 6.43 -16.26 16.12
CA PRO A 303 6.76 -14.96 15.54
C PRO A 303 8.27 -14.80 15.25
N THR A 304 8.61 -13.99 14.26
CA THR A 304 10.00 -13.82 13.77
C THR A 304 10.95 -13.36 14.87
N ASP A 305 10.52 -12.49 15.78
CA ASP A 305 11.33 -12.04 16.93
C ASP A 305 11.64 -13.18 17.91
N GLN A 306 10.68 -14.09 18.12
CA GLN A 306 10.87 -15.27 18.95
C GLN A 306 11.75 -16.32 18.26
N ARG A 307 11.60 -16.50 16.94
CA ARG A 307 12.51 -17.33 16.12
C ARG A 307 13.95 -16.83 16.21
N LEU A 308 14.17 -15.53 16.01
CA LEU A 308 15.49 -14.88 16.17
C LEU A 308 16.07 -15.08 17.58
N ALA A 309 15.25 -14.93 18.63
CA ALA A 309 15.71 -15.13 20.00
C ALA A 309 16.06 -16.58 20.33
N ALA A 310 15.36 -17.56 19.74
CA ALA A 310 15.68 -18.97 19.86
C ALA A 310 16.95 -19.33 19.05
N TYR A 311 17.07 -18.82 17.82
CA TYR A 311 18.23 -18.99 16.96
C TYR A 311 19.50 -18.45 17.62
N ALA A 312 19.45 -17.26 18.22
CA ALA A 312 20.57 -16.66 18.95
C ALA A 312 21.06 -17.49 20.16
N LYS A 313 20.26 -18.45 20.64
CA LYS A 313 20.62 -19.40 21.71
C LYS A 313 21.14 -20.75 21.17
N GLY A 314 21.36 -20.86 19.86
CA GLY A 314 21.81 -22.09 19.20
C GLY A 314 20.68 -22.98 18.69
N GLY A 315 19.45 -22.47 18.60
CA GLY A 315 18.36 -23.17 17.91
C GLY A 315 18.64 -23.31 16.41
N VAL A 316 18.09 -24.37 15.80
CA VAL A 316 18.23 -24.65 14.36
C VAL A 316 16.97 -24.16 13.64
N ASP A 317 17.12 -23.26 12.68
CA ASP A 317 15.99 -22.68 11.93
C ASP A 317 16.40 -22.35 10.48
N PRO A 318 16.54 -23.36 9.59
CA PRO A 318 16.99 -23.16 8.21
C PRO A 318 16.06 -22.27 7.38
N GLU A 319 14.76 -22.26 7.68
CA GLU A 319 13.81 -21.35 7.01
C GLU A 319 13.96 -19.91 7.50
N LEU A 320 14.50 -19.65 8.69
CA LEU A 320 14.82 -18.29 9.14
C LEU A 320 16.09 -17.80 8.46
N GLU A 321 17.07 -18.69 8.27
CA GLU A 321 18.29 -18.42 7.49
C GLU A 321 17.98 -18.13 6.03
N ALA A 322 16.97 -18.77 5.44
CA ALA A 322 16.51 -18.47 4.09
C ALA A 322 15.69 -17.16 4.00
N LEU A 323 15.08 -16.74 5.12
CA LEU A 323 14.22 -15.56 5.21
C LEU A 323 14.99 -14.25 5.42
N LEU A 324 16.16 -14.29 6.07
CA LEU A 324 16.91 -13.12 6.56
C LEU A 324 18.31 -12.97 5.97
#